data_AF-A0A811XZZ9-F1
#
_entry.id   AF-A0A811XZZ9-F1
#
_cell.length_a   1.000
_cell.length_b   1.000
_cell.length_c   1.000
_cell.angle_alpha   90.00
_cell.angle_beta   90.00
_cell.angle_gamma   90.00
#
_symmetry.space_group_name_H-M   'P 1'
#
loop_
_entity.id
_entity.type
_entity.pdbx_description
1 polymer ?
#
loop_
_entity_poly.entity_id
_entity_poly.type
_entity_poly.pdbx_seq_one_letter_code
_entity_poly.pdbx_strand_id
1 'polypeptide(L)'
;MLLADQGQSWKEKVVTMETWMKGSLKASCLYEQLPKFQDGDLTLYQSNAILQHLAGVGLVVNNGVEDLRCKYALLIYTNYEAGKEEYVKALPGYLKPFETLLSQNEGGQAFIIDNQISFADYNLLDLLLIHQVLAPSCLDSFPLLSAYVARLSARLKLKAFQESPKHVNRSINGNGKQ
;
A
#
# COMPACT_ATOMS: atom_id res chain seq x y z
N MET A 1 3.13 -5.46 5.42
CA MET A 1 4.08 -6.10 4.49
C MET A 1 5.52 -5.84 4.87
N LEU A 2 6.00 -4.59 4.89
CA LEU A 2 7.39 -4.23 5.26
C LEU A 2 7.89 -4.94 6.53
N LEU A 3 7.23 -4.72 7.68
CA LEU A 3 7.65 -5.31 8.95
C LEU A 3 7.74 -6.84 8.89
N ALA A 4 6.76 -7.50 8.26
CA ALA A 4 6.73 -8.95 8.14
C ALA A 4 7.90 -9.48 7.29
N ASP A 5 8.12 -8.89 6.12
CA ASP A 5 9.19 -9.30 5.21
C ASP A 5 10.58 -9.08 5.83
N GLN A 6 10.73 -8.04 6.66
CA GLN A 6 11.94 -7.76 7.43
C GLN A 6 12.06 -8.61 8.72
N GLY A 7 11.10 -9.51 8.99
CA GLY A 7 11.10 -10.37 10.16
C GLY A 7 10.91 -9.65 11.49
N GLN A 8 10.33 -8.44 11.45
CA GLN A 8 10.04 -7.64 12.64
C GLN A 8 8.76 -8.13 13.30
N SER A 9 8.73 -8.09 14.63
CA SER A 9 7.52 -8.31 15.42
C SER A 9 6.85 -6.99 15.75
N TRP A 10 5.53 -6.94 15.73
CA TRP A 10 4.76 -5.79 16.20
C TRP A 10 3.46 -6.23 16.88
N LYS A 11 2.86 -5.30 17.62
CA LYS A 11 1.56 -5.49 18.27
C LYS A 11 0.49 -4.66 17.55
N GLU A 12 -0.57 -5.32 17.12
CA GLU A 12 -1.77 -4.68 16.59
C GLU A 12 -2.66 -4.20 17.75
N LYS A 13 -2.94 -2.89 17.81
CA LYS A 13 -4.00 -2.31 18.66
C LYS A 13 -5.18 -1.96 17.77
N VAL A 14 -6.14 -2.87 17.66
CA VAL A 14 -7.32 -2.69 16.81
C VAL A 14 -8.28 -1.68 17.45
N VAL A 15 -8.64 -0.66 16.68
CA VAL A 15 -9.61 0.36 17.08
C VAL A 15 -10.90 0.11 16.31
N THR A 16 -11.99 -0.17 17.03
CA THR A 16 -13.31 -0.33 16.41
C THR A 16 -13.93 1.02 16.06
N MET A 17 -14.88 1.04 15.11
CA MET A 17 -15.62 2.26 14.79
C MET A 17 -16.34 2.83 16.03
N GLU A 18 -16.91 1.97 16.87
CA GLU A 18 -17.52 2.38 18.14
C GLU A 18 -16.51 3.09 19.06
N THR A 19 -15.29 2.54 19.19
CA THR A 19 -14.22 3.16 20.00
C THR A 19 -13.79 4.51 19.41
N TRP A 20 -13.69 4.58 18.07
CA TRP A 20 -13.31 5.81 17.37
C TRP A 20 -14.36 6.91 17.55
N MET A 21 -15.65 6.58 17.46
CA MET A 21 -16.76 7.52 17.59
C MET A 21 -16.95 8.08 19.01
N LYS A 22 -16.37 7.45 20.04
CA LYS A 22 -16.30 8.02 21.40
C LYS A 22 -15.43 9.28 21.48
N GLY A 23 -14.60 9.55 20.47
CA GLY A 23 -13.88 10.82 20.30
C GLY A 23 -12.62 11.00 21.14
N SER A 24 -12.49 10.37 22.31
CA SER A 24 -11.33 10.52 23.20
C SER A 24 -10.01 10.11 22.52
N LEU A 25 -10.01 8.97 21.83
CA LEU A 25 -8.83 8.53 21.07
C LEU A 25 -8.53 9.47 19.90
N LYS A 26 -9.56 9.87 19.15
CA LYS A 26 -9.44 10.81 18.02
C LYS A 26 -8.79 12.12 18.47
N ALA A 27 -9.28 12.73 19.55
CA ALA A 27 -8.74 13.97 20.11
C ALA A 27 -7.29 13.82 20.62
N SER A 28 -6.86 12.61 21.00
CA SER A 28 -5.47 12.34 21.39
C SER A 28 -4.51 12.12 20.22
N CYS A 29 -5.02 11.98 18.99
CA CYS A 29 -4.19 11.81 17.81
C CYS A 29 -3.77 13.17 17.24
N LEU A 30 -2.49 13.31 16.86
CA LEU A 30 -1.91 14.58 16.40
C LEU A 30 -2.70 15.25 15.27
N TYR A 31 -3.20 14.47 14.32
CA TYR A 31 -4.02 14.94 13.19
C TYR A 31 -5.46 14.42 13.26
N GLU A 32 -5.89 13.98 14.45
CA GLU A 32 -7.19 13.36 14.67
C GLU A 32 -7.52 12.21 13.71
N GLN A 33 -6.50 11.49 13.28
CA GLN A 33 -6.55 10.41 12.31
C GLN A 33 -5.67 9.25 12.76
N LEU A 34 -5.93 8.09 12.17
CA LEU A 34 -5.08 6.90 12.20
C LEU A 34 -4.35 6.78 10.85
N PRO A 35 -3.22 6.06 10.76
CA PRO A 35 -2.59 5.23 11.80
C PRO A 35 -1.84 6.02 12.87
N LYS A 36 -1.78 5.43 14.08
CA LYS A 36 -0.85 5.77 15.16
C LYS A 36 0.17 4.63 15.29
N PHE A 37 1.44 4.95 15.32
CA PHE A 37 2.54 3.98 15.45
C PHE A 37 3.42 4.32 16.65
N GLN A 38 3.96 3.29 17.30
CA GLN A 38 4.82 3.44 18.48
C GLN A 38 6.08 2.59 18.28
N ASP A 39 7.24 3.23 18.43
CA ASP A 39 8.57 2.60 18.40
C ASP A 39 9.34 3.04 19.65
N GLY A 40 9.35 2.18 20.67
CA GLY A 40 9.74 2.58 22.03
C GLY A 40 8.88 3.76 22.53
N ASP A 41 9.56 4.85 22.89
CA ASP A 41 8.93 6.09 23.37
C ASP A 41 8.49 7.03 22.23
N LEU A 42 8.94 6.76 20.99
CA LEU A 42 8.57 7.57 19.84
C LEU A 42 7.15 7.21 19.40
N THR A 43 6.29 8.24 19.31
CA THR A 43 4.95 8.11 18.75
C THR A 43 4.87 8.85 17.42
N LEU A 44 4.50 8.12 16.36
CA LEU A 44 4.35 8.65 15.00
C LEU A 44 2.90 8.55 14.51
N TYR A 45 2.56 9.46 13.61
CA TYR A 45 1.33 9.51 12.83
C TYR A 45 1.70 9.69 11.36
N GLN A 46 0.72 9.64 10.44
CA GLN A 46 0.92 9.66 8.98
C GLN A 46 1.59 8.37 8.47
N SER A 47 0.89 7.62 7.61
CA SER A 47 1.37 6.34 7.06
C SER A 47 2.74 6.46 6.38
N ASN A 48 2.96 7.52 5.59
CA ASN A 48 4.21 7.74 4.89
C ASN A 48 5.36 8.11 5.82
N ALA A 49 5.11 8.87 6.90
CA ALA A 49 6.13 9.15 7.90
C ALA A 49 6.56 7.88 8.63
N ILE A 50 5.61 6.97 8.90
CA ILE A 50 5.90 5.65 9.49
C ILE A 50 6.75 4.81 8.52
N LEU A 51 6.40 4.76 7.23
CA LEU A 51 7.18 4.03 6.22
C LEU A 51 8.61 4.59 6.09
N GLN A 52 8.73 5.91 6.06
CA GLN A 52 10.03 6.59 5.98
C GLN A 52 10.87 6.37 7.24
N HIS A 53 10.26 6.39 8.44
CA HIS A 53 10.94 6.05 9.69
C HIS A 53 11.51 4.62 9.66
N LEU A 54 10.75 3.67 9.11
CA LEU A 54 11.12 2.26 9.12
C LEU A 54 12.20 1.87 8.12
N ALA A 55 12.31 2.54 6.97
CA ALA A 55 13.27 2.12 5.92
C ALA A 55 13.93 3.26 5.12
N GLY A 56 13.68 4.53 5.47
CA GLY A 56 14.43 5.70 4.99
C GLY A 56 14.24 6.08 3.51
N VAL A 57 14.77 5.26 2.59
CA VAL A 57 14.90 5.56 1.16
C VAL A 57 13.64 5.17 0.40
N GLY A 58 13.23 5.98 -0.59
CA GLY A 58 12.09 5.67 -1.46
C GLY A 58 11.12 6.83 -1.72
N LEU A 59 11.34 7.99 -1.09
CA LEU A 59 10.38 9.09 -1.03
C LEU A 59 9.87 9.57 -2.41
N VAL A 60 10.74 9.69 -3.40
CA VAL A 60 10.37 10.24 -4.72
C VAL A 60 9.35 9.34 -5.43
N VAL A 61 9.62 8.05 -5.52
CA VAL A 61 8.67 7.09 -6.13
C VAL A 61 7.42 6.97 -5.28
N ASN A 62 7.56 7.01 -3.96
CA ASN A 62 6.42 6.92 -3.05
C ASN A 62 5.40 8.05 -3.27
N ASN A 63 5.81 9.25 -3.65
CA ASN A 63 4.87 10.33 -3.93
C ASN A 63 3.90 9.96 -5.07
N GLY A 64 4.39 9.33 -6.14
CA GLY A 64 3.54 8.85 -7.24
C GLY A 64 2.59 7.72 -6.81
N VAL A 65 3.05 6.84 -5.90
CA VAL A 65 2.21 5.79 -5.29
C VAL A 65 1.07 6.43 -4.49
N GLU A 66 1.37 7.45 -3.70
CA GLU A 66 0.40 8.13 -2.84
C GLU A 66 -0.61 8.98 -3.62
N ASP A 67 -0.19 9.63 -4.71
CA ASP A 67 -1.11 10.34 -5.60
C ASP A 67 -2.17 9.39 -6.18
N LEU A 68 -1.76 8.19 -6.62
CA LEU A 68 -2.71 7.18 -7.11
C LEU A 68 -3.53 6.56 -5.96
N ARG A 69 -2.94 6.35 -4.79
CA ARG A 69 -3.66 5.89 -3.59
C ARG A 69 -4.76 6.86 -3.18
N CYS A 70 -4.53 8.17 -3.28
CA CYS A 70 -5.54 9.19 -3.02
C CYS A 70 -6.71 9.10 -4.02
N LYS A 71 -6.43 8.86 -5.30
CA LYS A 71 -7.48 8.65 -6.32
C LYS A 71 -8.28 7.38 -6.06
N TYR A 72 -7.60 6.28 -5.71
CA TYR A 72 -8.26 5.03 -5.30
C TYR A 72 -9.18 5.27 -4.09
N ALA A 73 -8.67 5.93 -3.04
CA ALA A 73 -9.45 6.22 -1.84
C ALA A 73 -10.68 7.10 -2.15
N LEU A 74 -10.52 8.12 -3.00
CA LEU A 74 -11.65 8.95 -3.44
C LEU A 74 -12.72 8.11 -4.15
N LEU A 75 -12.32 7.25 -5.09
CA LEU A 75 -13.23 6.33 -5.75
C LEU A 75 -13.98 5.46 -4.71
N ILE A 76 -13.24 4.75 -3.85
CA ILE A 76 -13.79 3.81 -2.89
C ILE A 76 -14.79 4.47 -1.94
N TYR A 77 -14.46 5.62 -1.39
CA TYR A 77 -15.24 6.22 -0.30
C TYR A 77 -16.29 7.23 -0.75
N THR A 78 -16.19 7.79 -1.96
CA THR A 78 -17.11 8.87 -2.38
C THR A 78 -17.83 8.64 -3.70
N ASN A 79 -17.32 7.81 -4.62
CA ASN A 79 -17.89 7.73 -5.97
C ASN A 79 -17.79 6.34 -6.64
N TYR A 80 -17.85 5.25 -5.86
CA TYR A 80 -17.56 3.91 -6.40
C TYR A 80 -18.48 3.50 -7.55
N GLU A 81 -19.81 3.58 -7.38
CA GLU A 81 -20.75 3.04 -8.39
C GLU A 81 -20.70 3.82 -9.71
N ALA A 82 -20.65 5.15 -9.64
CA ALA A 82 -20.68 6.00 -10.84
C ALA A 82 -19.29 6.25 -11.43
N GLY A 83 -18.23 6.21 -10.61
CA GLY A 83 -16.87 6.56 -11.04
C GLY A 83 -15.98 5.37 -11.42
N LYS A 84 -16.36 4.13 -11.08
CA LYS A 84 -15.48 2.97 -11.27
C LYS A 84 -15.11 2.74 -12.72
N GLU A 85 -16.06 2.83 -13.65
CA GLU A 85 -15.80 2.58 -15.08
C GLU A 85 -14.75 3.56 -15.63
N GLU A 86 -14.94 4.86 -15.39
CA GLU A 86 -14.01 5.91 -15.83
C GLU A 86 -12.63 5.76 -15.16
N TYR A 87 -12.60 5.44 -13.87
CA TYR A 87 -11.36 5.19 -13.15
C TYR A 87 -10.57 4.02 -13.75
N VAL A 88 -11.24 2.88 -13.99
CA VAL A 88 -10.60 1.69 -14.59
C VAL A 88 -10.13 1.98 -16.01
N LYS A 89 -10.87 2.78 -16.78
CA LYS A 89 -10.44 3.23 -18.11
C LYS A 89 -9.17 4.09 -18.07
N ALA A 90 -9.02 4.93 -17.05
CA ALA A 90 -7.83 5.78 -16.86
C ALA A 90 -6.64 5.04 -16.23
N LEU A 91 -6.89 3.93 -15.53
CA LEU A 91 -5.91 3.19 -14.74
C LEU A 91 -4.62 2.82 -15.50
N PRO A 92 -4.63 2.36 -16.76
CA PRO A 92 -3.39 2.10 -17.50
C PRO A 92 -2.48 3.32 -17.60
N GLY A 93 -3.05 4.52 -17.73
CA GLY A 93 -2.29 5.78 -17.75
C GLY A 93 -1.63 6.08 -16.41
N TYR A 94 -2.27 5.70 -15.29
CA TYR A 94 -1.70 5.85 -13.95
C TYR A 94 -0.65 4.81 -13.60
N LEU A 95 -0.74 3.60 -14.17
CA LEU A 95 0.22 2.52 -13.92
C LEU A 95 1.49 2.61 -14.78
N LYS A 96 1.38 3.17 -15.99
CA LYS A 96 2.48 3.30 -16.96
C LYS A 96 3.77 3.94 -16.40
N PRO A 97 3.73 4.96 -15.52
CA PRO A 97 4.94 5.50 -14.92
C PRO A 97 5.76 4.45 -14.14
N PHE A 98 5.10 3.56 -13.39
CA PHE A 98 5.79 2.52 -12.62
C PHE A 98 6.41 1.44 -13.52
N GLU A 99 5.71 1.03 -14.58
CA GLU A 99 6.27 0.15 -15.61
C GLU A 99 7.53 0.78 -16.25
N THR A 100 7.45 2.08 -16.57
CA THR A 100 8.56 2.83 -17.15
C THR A 100 9.75 2.89 -16.20
N LEU A 101 9.53 3.17 -14.91
CA LEU A 101 10.58 3.15 -13.89
C LEU A 101 11.25 1.78 -13.79
N LEU A 102 10.47 0.69 -13.75
CA LEU A 102 11.02 -0.67 -13.74
C LEU A 102 11.88 -0.93 -14.98
N SER A 103 11.42 -0.54 -16.17
CA SER A 103 12.21 -0.73 -17.41
C SER A 103 13.56 -0.01 -17.39
N GLN A 104 13.66 1.11 -16.67
CA GLN A 104 14.88 1.90 -16.55
C GLN A 104 15.86 1.33 -15.51
N ASN A 105 15.39 0.47 -14.60
CA ASN A 105 16.20 -0.13 -13.55
C ASN A 105 16.43 -1.63 -13.81
N GLU A 106 17.58 -1.95 -14.38
CA GLU A 106 17.98 -3.34 -14.72
C GLU A 106 16.90 -4.12 -15.51
N GLY A 107 16.15 -3.44 -16.38
CA GLY A 107 15.07 -4.07 -17.17
C GLY A 107 13.98 -4.73 -16.31
N GLY A 108 13.69 -4.17 -15.13
CA GLY A 108 12.65 -4.64 -14.21
C GLY A 108 13.04 -5.86 -13.37
N GLN A 109 14.29 -6.31 -13.43
CA GLN A 109 14.78 -7.43 -12.63
C GLN A 109 15.13 -7.03 -11.19
N ALA A 110 15.47 -5.76 -10.96
CA ALA A 110 15.75 -5.19 -9.66
C ALA A 110 14.47 -4.67 -8.94
N PHE A 111 14.60 -3.83 -7.93
CA PHE A 111 13.47 -3.21 -7.22
C PHE A 111 12.96 -1.96 -7.95
N ILE A 112 11.97 -1.26 -7.40
CA ILE A 112 11.47 -0.03 -8.02
C ILE A 112 12.52 1.09 -8.01
N ILE A 113 13.44 1.05 -7.04
CA ILE A 113 14.62 1.92 -6.96
C ILE A 113 15.83 1.03 -6.66
N ASP A 114 16.83 1.06 -7.55
CA ASP A 114 18.10 0.35 -7.37
C ASP A 114 17.94 -1.17 -7.12
N ASN A 115 18.98 -1.82 -6.60
CA ASN A 115 19.05 -3.25 -6.35
C ASN A 115 18.66 -3.68 -4.92
N GLN A 116 18.30 -2.73 -4.05
CA GLN A 116 17.84 -3.00 -2.69
C GLN A 116 16.36 -2.65 -2.52
N ILE A 117 15.64 -3.49 -1.77
CA ILE A 117 14.23 -3.23 -1.46
C ILE A 117 14.10 -1.97 -0.59
N SER A 118 13.12 -1.14 -0.91
CA SER A 118 12.81 0.11 -0.23
C SER A 118 11.40 0.09 0.36
N PHE A 119 11.01 1.10 1.16
CA PHE A 119 9.62 1.19 1.60
C PHE A 119 8.65 1.44 0.43
N ALA A 120 9.13 2.10 -0.64
CA ALA A 120 8.33 2.36 -1.83
C ALA A 120 7.93 1.06 -2.53
N ASP A 121 8.77 0.02 -2.46
CA ASP A 121 8.43 -1.28 -3.04
C ASP A 121 7.21 -1.92 -2.37
N TYR A 122 7.17 -1.87 -1.04
CA TYR A 122 6.04 -2.41 -0.27
C TYR A 122 4.78 -1.59 -0.48
N ASN A 123 4.90 -0.26 -0.59
CA ASN A 123 3.74 0.61 -0.81
C ASN A 123 3.18 0.45 -2.24
N LEU A 124 4.06 0.36 -3.25
CA LEU A 124 3.68 0.07 -4.63
C LEU A 124 3.08 -1.33 -4.75
N LEU A 125 3.65 -2.34 -4.10
CA LEU A 125 3.10 -3.69 -4.11
C LEU A 125 1.66 -3.71 -3.57
N ASP A 126 1.41 -3.04 -2.45
CA ASP A 126 0.06 -2.91 -1.89
C ASP A 126 -0.89 -2.26 -2.90
N LEU A 127 -0.46 -1.14 -3.50
CA LEU A 127 -1.22 -0.41 -4.49
C LEU A 127 -1.57 -1.30 -5.70
N LEU A 128 -0.62 -2.10 -6.21
CA LEU A 128 -0.87 -2.99 -7.35
C LEU A 128 -1.84 -4.12 -6.97
N LEU A 129 -1.70 -4.72 -5.79
CA LEU A 129 -2.58 -5.80 -5.31
C LEU A 129 -4.03 -5.33 -5.16
N ILE A 130 -4.26 -4.15 -4.55
CA ILE A 130 -5.63 -3.62 -4.42
C ILE A 130 -6.24 -3.26 -5.78
N HIS A 131 -5.41 -2.84 -6.76
CA HIS A 131 -5.90 -2.58 -8.12
C HIS A 131 -6.20 -3.86 -8.89
N GLN A 132 -5.49 -4.97 -8.64
CA GLN A 132 -5.86 -6.29 -9.18
C GLN A 132 -7.20 -6.78 -8.59
N VAL A 133 -7.52 -6.44 -7.34
CA VAL A 133 -8.86 -6.71 -6.78
C VAL A 133 -9.93 -5.84 -7.45
N LEU A 134 -9.65 -4.54 -7.64
CA LEU A 134 -10.57 -3.60 -8.27
C LEU A 134 -10.83 -3.92 -9.76
N ALA A 135 -9.78 -4.29 -10.50
CA ALA A 135 -9.74 -4.54 -11.93
C ALA A 135 -8.73 -5.69 -12.25
N PRO A 136 -9.17 -6.96 -12.30
CA PRO A 136 -8.29 -8.13 -12.37
C PRO A 136 -7.24 -8.16 -13.49
N SER A 137 -7.57 -7.63 -14.67
CA SER A 137 -6.69 -7.60 -15.85
C SER A 137 -5.82 -6.34 -15.95
N CYS A 138 -5.80 -5.47 -14.93
CA CYS A 138 -5.13 -4.17 -15.01
C CYS A 138 -3.61 -4.25 -15.28
N LEU A 139 -2.97 -5.39 -15.01
CA LEU A 139 -1.54 -5.62 -15.23
C LEU A 139 -1.22 -6.41 -16.51
N ASP A 140 -2.21 -6.86 -17.27
CA ASP A 140 -1.98 -7.71 -18.45
C ASP A 140 -1.14 -7.01 -19.53
N SER A 141 -1.23 -5.68 -19.61
CA SER A 141 -0.45 -4.84 -20.54
C SER A 141 0.88 -4.35 -19.94
N PHE A 142 1.23 -4.78 -18.72
CA PHE A 142 2.39 -4.31 -17.96
C PHE A 142 3.23 -5.50 -17.48
N PRO A 143 4.00 -6.15 -18.37
CA PRO A 143 4.73 -7.37 -18.05
C PRO A 143 5.75 -7.19 -16.92
N LEU A 144 6.39 -6.01 -16.79
CA LEU A 144 7.36 -5.79 -15.72
C LEU A 144 6.66 -5.63 -14.37
N LEU A 145 5.57 -4.88 -14.29
CA LEU A 145 4.76 -4.77 -13.07
C LEU A 145 4.18 -6.12 -12.65
N SER A 146 3.69 -6.92 -13.61
CA SER A 146 3.17 -8.26 -13.33
C SER A 146 4.27 -9.18 -12.75
N ALA A 147 5.44 -9.21 -13.39
CA ALA A 147 6.60 -9.96 -12.90
C ALA A 147 7.11 -9.45 -11.54
N TYR A 148 7.09 -8.14 -11.34
CA TYR A 148 7.49 -7.49 -10.08
C TYR A 148 6.56 -7.88 -8.93
N VAL A 149 5.23 -7.85 -9.12
CA VAL A 149 4.25 -8.29 -8.12
C VAL A 149 4.46 -9.76 -7.75
N ALA A 150 4.64 -10.62 -8.76
CA ALA A 150 4.89 -12.04 -8.55
C ALA A 150 6.19 -12.28 -7.77
N ARG A 151 7.28 -11.62 -8.16
CA ARG A 151 8.61 -11.75 -7.51
C ARG A 151 8.57 -11.30 -6.05
N LEU A 152 7.98 -10.14 -5.75
CA LEU A 152 7.89 -9.66 -4.37
C LEU A 152 7.00 -10.55 -3.53
N SER A 153 5.82 -10.93 -4.03
CA SER A 153 4.87 -11.77 -3.29
C SER A 153 5.41 -13.18 -3.04
N ALA A 154 6.38 -13.64 -3.83
CA ALA A 154 7.05 -14.92 -3.63
C ALA A 154 8.12 -14.92 -2.52
N ARG A 155 8.50 -13.75 -1.98
CA ARG A 155 9.47 -13.66 -0.88
C ARG A 155 8.92 -14.38 0.36
N LEU A 156 9.68 -15.33 0.90
CA LEU A 156 9.17 -16.31 1.88
C LEU A 156 8.39 -15.70 3.06
N LYS A 157 8.95 -14.68 3.72
CA LYS A 157 8.32 -14.02 4.87
C LYS A 157 7.10 -13.20 4.46
N LEU A 158 7.16 -12.52 3.32
CA LEU A 158 6.04 -11.75 2.80
C LEU A 158 4.88 -12.65 2.36
N LYS A 159 5.19 -13.73 1.62
CA LYS A 159 4.22 -14.75 1.23
C LYS A 159 3.49 -15.32 2.43
N ALA A 160 4.24 -15.76 3.44
CA ALA A 160 3.67 -16.29 4.68
C ALA A 160 2.77 -15.27 5.40
N PHE A 161 3.12 -13.99 5.37
CA PHE A 161 2.27 -12.93 5.92
C PHE A 161 0.99 -12.72 5.10
N GLN A 162 1.10 -12.64 3.77
CA GLN A 162 -0.03 -12.45 2.87
C GLN A 162 -1.03 -13.60 2.95
N GLU A 163 -0.55 -14.84 3.13
CA GLU A 163 -1.41 -16.02 3.30
C GLU A 163 -1.95 -16.19 4.73
N SER A 164 -1.47 -15.39 5.69
CA SER A 164 -1.85 -15.53 7.10
C SER A 164 -3.26 -14.99 7.38
N PRO A 165 -4.00 -15.56 8.37
CA PRO A 165 -5.28 -15.03 8.83
C PRO A 165 -5.26 -13.56 9.23
N LYS A 166 -4.10 -13.05 9.69
CA LYS A 166 -3.93 -11.63 10.06
C LYS A 166 -4.07 -10.68 8.87
N HIS A 167 -3.80 -11.17 7.67
CA HIS A 167 -3.94 -10.43 6.42
C HIS A 167 -5.26 -10.78 5.71
N VAL A 168 -5.50 -12.07 5.42
CA VAL A 168 -6.64 -12.49 4.57
C VAL A 168 -8.01 -12.24 5.20
N ASN A 169 -8.12 -12.20 6.54
CA ASN A 169 -9.39 -11.93 7.21
C ASN A 169 -9.69 -10.43 7.38
N ARG A 170 -8.81 -9.54 6.89
CA ARG A 170 -9.05 -8.10 6.92
C ARG A 170 -9.62 -7.66 5.59
N SER A 171 -10.67 -6.84 5.63
CA SER A 171 -11.12 -6.12 4.44
C SER A 171 -10.07 -5.11 4.01
N ILE A 172 -9.94 -4.89 2.69
CA ILE A 172 -9.03 -3.88 2.14
C ILE A 172 -9.48 -2.49 2.62
N ASN A 173 -10.79 -2.21 2.55
CA ASN A 173 -11.39 -0.94 2.94
C ASN A 173 -12.45 -1.10 4.03
N GLY A 174 -12.80 0.00 4.69
CA GLY A 174 -13.75 0.01 5.82
C GLY A 174 -15.23 0.00 5.42
N ASN A 175 -15.56 0.18 4.14
CA ASN A 175 -16.94 0.30 3.65
C ASN A 175 -17.42 -0.92 2.84
N GLY A 176 -16.64 -2.02 2.83
CA GLY A 176 -16.97 -3.25 2.11
C GLY A 176 -16.76 -3.19 0.59
N LYS A 177 -16.27 -2.07 0.04
CA LYS A 177 -15.94 -1.92 -1.38
C LYS A 177 -14.45 -2.21 -1.59
N GLN A 178 -14.09 -2.74 -2.76
CA GLN A 178 -12.70 -3.07 -3.11
C GLN A 178 -12.45 -2.99 -4.61
#